data_AF-A0A6C0LQT4-F1
#
_entry.id   AF-A0A6C0LQT4-F1
#
_cell.length_a   1.000
_cell.length_b   1.000
_cell.length_c   1.000
_cell.angle_alpha   90.00
_cell.angle_beta   90.00
_cell.angle_gamma   90.00
#
_symmetry.space_group_name_H-M   'P 1'
#
loop_
_entity.id
_entity.type
_entity.pdbx_description
1 polymer ?
#
loop_
_entity_poly.entity_id
_entity_poly.type
_entity_poly.pdbx_seq_one_letter_code
_entity_poly.pdbx_strand_id
1 'polypeptide(L)'
;MSPRITFVLVMLGLLLLANLLMVYGFTNYPVVNAEGFIDYMLDNASPIGNNYQAIGTYDNIVKKPANGLSNWRGPAPNEPLLGPDVEIGPDNLFMFKNNQCKPECCPASFSCGGGCVCTTAKQRDFINSRGGNRNEPTDL
;
A
#
# COMPACT_ATOMS: atom_id res chain seq x y z
N MET A 1 -13.18 -19.55 -55.61
CA MET A 1 -13.06 -19.74 -54.14
C MET A 1 -14.21 -20.66 -53.72
N SER A 2 -13.95 -21.75 -52.99
CA SER A 2 -15.06 -22.63 -52.55
C SER A 2 -15.95 -21.87 -51.55
N PRO A 3 -17.28 -22.08 -51.57
CA PRO A 3 -18.20 -21.36 -50.68
C PRO A 3 -17.85 -21.55 -49.20
N ARG A 4 -17.23 -22.69 -48.86
CA ARG A 4 -16.73 -23.00 -47.52
C ARG A 4 -15.52 -22.14 -47.12
N ILE A 5 -14.59 -21.90 -48.04
CA ILE A 5 -13.40 -21.08 -47.78
C ILE A 5 -13.79 -19.60 -47.66
N THR A 6 -14.70 -19.12 -48.51
CA THR A 6 -15.20 -17.73 -48.42
C THR A 6 -15.88 -17.49 -47.07
N PHE A 7 -16.67 -18.44 -46.57
CA PHE A 7 -17.33 -18.34 -45.27
C PHE A 7 -16.32 -18.22 -44.12
N VAL A 8 -15.27 -19.06 -44.11
CA VAL A 8 -14.25 -19.04 -43.06
C VAL A 8 -13.48 -17.70 -43.06
N LEU A 9 -13.11 -17.18 -44.23
CA LEU A 9 -12.36 -15.93 -44.32
C LEU A 9 -13.18 -14.72 -43.87
N VAL A 10 -14.48 -14.69 -44.20
CA VAL A 10 -15.38 -13.62 -43.72
C VAL A 10 -15.56 -13.69 -42.21
N MET A 11 -15.75 -14.88 -41.65
CA MET A 11 -15.88 -15.06 -40.20
C MET A 11 -14.60 -14.66 -39.45
N LEU A 12 -13.43 -15.04 -39.97
CA LEU A 12 -12.15 -14.66 -39.38
C LEU A 12 -11.93 -13.15 -39.44
N GLY A 13 -12.28 -12.50 -40.56
CA GLY A 13 -12.20 -11.05 -40.70
C GLY A 13 -13.12 -10.29 -39.74
N LEU A 14 -14.35 -10.78 -39.55
CA LEU A 14 -15.30 -10.21 -38.57
C LEU A 14 -14.79 -10.35 -37.14
N LEU A 15 -14.20 -11.50 -36.78
CA LEU A 15 -13.59 -11.70 -35.46
C LEU A 15 -12.42 -10.74 -35.21
N LEU A 16 -11.58 -10.52 -36.21
CA LEU A 16 -10.42 -9.62 -36.09
C LEU A 16 -10.87 -8.16 -35.94
N LEU A 17 -11.87 -7.74 -36.74
CA LEU A 17 -12.48 -6.42 -36.62
C LEU A 17 -13.14 -6.21 -35.25
N ALA A 18 -13.86 -7.20 -34.73
CA ALA A 18 -14.49 -7.12 -33.41
C ALA A 18 -13.45 -6.94 -32.29
N ASN A 19 -12.32 -7.67 -32.34
CA ASN A 19 -11.23 -7.50 -31.39
C ASN A 19 -10.58 -6.12 -31.46
N LEU A 20 -10.36 -5.58 -32.66
CA LEU A 20 -9.84 -4.22 -32.84
C LEU A 20 -10.82 -3.19 -32.26
N LEU A 21 -12.11 -3.30 -32.55
CA LEU A 21 -13.13 -2.39 -32.02
C LEU A 21 -13.22 -2.44 -30.48
N MET A 22 -12.98 -3.59 -29.86
CA MET A 22 -12.88 -3.71 -28.40
C MET A 22 -11.64 -3.00 -27.84
N VAL A 23 -10.46 -3.16 -28.45
CA VAL A 23 -9.21 -2.50 -28.02
C VAL A 23 -9.29 -0.98 -28.16
N TYR A 24 -9.94 -0.49 -29.22
CA TYR A 24 -10.13 0.94 -29.47
C TYR A 24 -11.35 1.54 -28.76
N GLY A 25 -12.06 0.76 -27.94
CA GLY A 25 -13.14 1.28 -27.08
C GLY A 25 -14.43 1.68 -27.81
N PHE A 26 -14.62 1.25 -29.07
CA PHE A 26 -15.84 1.54 -29.84
C PHE A 26 -17.03 0.67 -29.44
N THR A 27 -16.80 -0.41 -28.71
CA THR A 27 -17.86 -1.25 -28.14
C THR A 27 -18.20 -0.77 -26.73
N ASN A 28 -19.46 -0.39 -26.49
CA ASN A 28 -20.02 -0.20 -25.16
C ASN A 28 -20.15 -1.56 -24.45
N TYR A 29 -19.04 -2.20 -24.08
CA TYR A 29 -19.06 -3.06 -22.92
C TYR A 29 -19.04 -2.11 -21.73
N PRO A 30 -20.18 -1.86 -21.06
CA PRO A 30 -20.12 -1.10 -19.86
C PRO A 30 -19.28 -1.94 -18.88
N VAL A 31 -18.13 -1.40 -18.49
CA VAL A 31 -17.45 -1.83 -17.28
C VAL A 31 -18.36 -1.35 -16.14
N VAL A 32 -19.50 -2.01 -15.94
CA VAL A 32 -20.51 -1.64 -14.92
C VAL A 32 -19.94 -1.85 -13.52
N ASN A 33 -18.82 -2.56 -13.41
CA ASN A 33 -18.00 -2.59 -12.21
C ASN A 33 -16.62 -2.04 -12.57
N ALA A 34 -16.55 -0.74 -12.84
CA ALA A 34 -15.31 -0.04 -12.57
C ALA A 34 -15.17 -0.12 -11.05
N GLU A 35 -14.43 -1.13 -10.59
CA GLU A 35 -13.99 -1.27 -9.21
C GLU A 35 -13.57 0.13 -8.74
N GLY A 36 -14.16 0.67 -7.67
CA GLY A 36 -14.03 2.06 -7.22
C GLY A 36 -12.62 2.51 -6.82
N PHE A 37 -11.61 1.73 -7.19
CA PHE A 37 -10.20 1.96 -6.97
C PHE A 37 -9.48 2.49 -8.23
N ILE A 38 -10.11 2.48 -9.41
CA ILE A 38 -9.40 2.75 -10.68
C ILE A 38 -9.73 4.12 -11.31
N ASP A 39 -10.85 4.77 -10.97
CA ASP A 39 -11.30 5.99 -11.69
C ASP A 39 -10.78 7.34 -11.13
N TYR A 40 -9.84 7.34 -10.19
CA TYR A 40 -9.17 8.58 -9.72
C TYR A 40 -7.70 8.68 -10.15
N MET A 41 -7.25 7.75 -11.00
CA MET A 41 -5.90 7.71 -11.54
C MET A 41 -5.85 8.50 -12.85
N LEU A 42 -5.63 9.82 -12.73
CA LEU A 42 -4.60 10.60 -13.46
C LEU A 42 -4.95 12.00 -13.99
N ASP A 43 -6.19 12.49 -13.96
CA ASP A 43 -6.44 13.87 -14.41
C ASP A 43 -6.32 14.93 -13.31
N ASN A 44 -6.38 14.51 -12.04
CA ASN A 44 -6.19 15.38 -10.86
C ASN A 44 -5.42 14.66 -9.73
N ALA A 45 -4.56 13.68 -10.06
CA ALA A 45 -3.70 13.10 -9.04
C ALA A 45 -2.79 14.22 -8.50
N SER A 46 -2.78 14.39 -7.17
CA SER A 46 -2.00 15.41 -6.47
C SER A 46 -0.60 15.49 -7.09
N PRO A 47 -0.20 16.61 -7.68
CA PRO A 47 1.08 16.70 -8.36
C PRO A 47 2.22 16.41 -7.38
N ILE A 48 2.82 15.24 -7.50
CA ILE A 48 4.04 14.88 -6.75
C ILE A 48 5.20 15.53 -7.50
N GLY A 49 5.83 16.53 -6.87
CA GLY A 49 6.92 17.32 -7.44
C GLY A 49 6.59 18.81 -7.57
N ASN A 50 7.21 19.51 -8.53
CA ASN A 50 7.18 20.97 -8.66
C ASN A 50 5.80 21.61 -8.90
N ASN A 51 4.76 20.81 -9.19
CA ASN A 51 3.42 21.29 -9.47
C ASN A 51 2.44 21.13 -8.30
N TYR A 52 2.93 20.71 -7.13
CA TYR A 52 2.13 20.43 -5.93
C TYR A 52 1.10 21.53 -5.62
N GLN A 53 -0.18 21.17 -5.53
CA GLN A 53 -1.24 22.04 -5.05
C GLN A 53 -1.80 21.49 -3.75
N ALA A 54 -1.84 22.35 -2.73
CA ALA A 54 -2.32 21.96 -1.42
C ALA A 54 -3.82 21.60 -1.46
N ILE A 55 -4.17 20.42 -0.96
CA ILE A 55 -5.55 19.88 -1.00
C ILE A 55 -6.45 20.48 0.09
N GLY A 56 -5.90 21.33 0.98
CA GLY A 56 -6.67 22.09 1.96
C GLY A 56 -5.92 22.31 3.26
N THR A 57 -6.65 22.57 4.35
CA THR A 57 -6.09 22.93 5.66
C THR A 57 -5.21 21.85 6.29
N TYR A 58 -5.39 20.58 5.90
CA TYR A 58 -4.64 19.45 6.44
C TYR A 58 -3.42 19.05 5.60
N ASP A 59 -3.16 19.81 4.56
CA ASP A 59 -2.08 19.58 3.63
C ASP A 59 -0.72 19.92 4.26
N ASN A 60 0.28 19.04 4.11
CA ASN A 60 1.61 19.17 4.72
C ASN A 60 1.65 19.33 6.27
N ILE A 61 0.61 18.90 7.00
CA ILE A 61 0.67 18.90 8.47
C ILE A 61 1.59 17.79 8.94
N VAL A 62 2.75 18.18 9.47
CA VAL A 62 3.75 17.29 10.04
C VAL A 62 3.61 17.28 11.57
N LYS A 63 3.26 16.13 12.16
CA LYS A 63 3.26 15.98 13.63
C LYS A 63 4.67 15.76 14.14
N LYS A 64 5.38 16.84 14.49
CA LYS A 64 6.68 16.79 15.15
C LYS A 64 6.51 16.37 16.62
N PRO A 65 6.84 15.13 17.00
CA PRO A 65 6.79 14.69 18.39
C PRO A 65 7.98 15.29 19.16
N ALA A 66 7.78 15.53 20.47
CA ALA A 66 8.73 16.25 21.32
C ALA A 66 10.14 15.63 21.40
N ASN A 67 10.27 14.36 21.02
CA ASN A 67 11.51 13.60 21.07
C ASN A 67 12.35 13.69 19.79
N GLY A 68 11.86 14.32 18.71
CA GLY A 68 12.64 14.59 17.50
C GLY A 68 13.02 13.37 16.64
N LEU A 69 12.56 12.17 16.97
CA LEU A 69 12.95 10.93 16.27
C LEU A 69 12.20 10.68 14.95
N SER A 70 11.04 11.31 14.74
CA SER A 70 10.33 11.23 13.46
C SER A 70 9.47 12.47 13.23
N ASN A 71 9.00 12.66 11.99
CA ASN A 71 8.13 13.77 11.60
C ASN A 71 6.62 13.43 11.71
N TRP A 72 6.28 12.22 12.14
CA TRP A 72 4.89 11.73 12.04
C TRP A 72 4.39 10.99 13.28
N ARG A 73 5.28 10.36 14.07
CA ARG A 73 4.90 9.51 15.21
C ARG A 73 5.95 9.50 16.32
N GLY A 74 5.53 9.76 17.55
CA GLY A 74 6.37 9.48 18.73
C GLY A 74 6.54 7.96 18.89
N PRO A 75 7.76 7.44 19.16
CA PRO A 75 7.97 6.03 19.43
C PRO A 75 7.23 5.64 20.71
N ALA A 76 6.74 4.41 20.73
CA ALA A 76 6.26 3.81 21.97
C ALA A 76 7.41 3.76 23.00
N PRO A 77 7.10 3.86 24.31
CA PRO A 77 8.07 3.63 25.37
C PRO A 77 8.69 2.24 25.23
N ASN A 78 10.00 2.14 25.52
CA ASN A 78 10.73 0.88 25.44
C ASN A 78 10.47 0.04 26.70
N GLU A 79 9.35 -0.68 26.72
CA GLU A 79 8.99 -1.60 27.79
C GLU A 79 9.73 -2.95 27.63
N PRO A 80 10.00 -3.68 28.72
CA PRO A 80 10.57 -5.02 28.63
C PRO A 80 9.60 -5.99 27.95
N LEU A 81 10.13 -6.99 27.26
CA LEU A 81 9.32 -8.07 26.70
C LEU A 81 8.87 -9.02 27.84
N LEU A 82 7.69 -9.62 27.67
CA LEU A 82 7.14 -10.66 28.56
C LEU A 82 7.86 -12.01 28.42
N GLY A 83 8.69 -12.14 27.37
CA GLY A 83 9.44 -13.35 27.04
C GLY A 83 10.66 -13.02 26.16
N PRO A 84 11.32 -14.03 25.57
CA PRO A 84 12.45 -13.79 24.69
C PRO A 84 12.02 -13.01 23.43
N ASP A 85 12.98 -12.32 22.81
CA ASP A 85 12.74 -11.66 21.52
C ASP A 85 12.39 -12.70 20.46
N VAL A 86 11.43 -12.39 19.59
CA VAL A 86 10.94 -13.31 18.57
C VAL A 86 11.71 -13.06 17.29
N GLU A 87 12.52 -14.04 16.88
CA GLU A 87 13.14 -14.04 15.56
C GLU A 87 12.13 -14.42 14.49
N ILE A 88 12.03 -13.61 13.44
CA ILE A 88 11.09 -13.83 12.34
C ILE A 88 11.64 -14.88 11.39
N GLY A 89 10.87 -15.93 11.20
CA GLY A 89 11.23 -17.09 10.39
C GLY A 89 10.02 -17.92 10.01
N PRO A 90 10.21 -19.09 9.37
CA PRO A 90 9.11 -19.93 8.91
C PRO A 90 8.18 -20.38 10.06
N ASP A 91 8.74 -20.57 11.25
CA ASP A 91 7.98 -21.04 12.42
C ASP A 91 7.40 -19.90 13.28
N ASN A 92 7.83 -18.65 13.05
CA ASN A 92 7.46 -17.49 13.87
C ASN A 92 7.23 -16.26 12.98
N LEU A 93 5.96 -15.95 12.69
CA LEU A 93 5.57 -14.78 11.91
C LEU A 93 5.09 -13.61 12.77
N PHE A 94 4.81 -13.86 14.06
CA PHE A 94 4.22 -12.87 14.95
C PHE A 94 5.27 -12.19 15.83
N MET A 95 5.85 -11.09 15.32
CA MET A 95 6.94 -10.37 15.99
C MET A 95 6.57 -9.78 17.36
N PHE A 96 5.29 -9.49 17.59
CA PHE A 96 4.81 -8.84 18.82
C PHE A 96 4.29 -9.81 19.88
N LYS A 97 4.51 -11.13 19.71
CA LYS A 97 3.97 -12.18 20.60
C LYS A 97 4.25 -11.93 22.07
N ASN A 98 5.48 -11.47 22.36
CA ASN A 98 5.98 -11.29 23.72
C ASN A 98 6.02 -9.80 24.11
N ASN A 99 5.37 -8.91 23.36
CA ASN A 99 5.29 -7.51 23.73
C ASN A 99 4.17 -7.28 24.76
N GLN A 100 4.40 -6.32 25.65
CA GLN A 100 3.34 -5.81 26.51
C GLN A 100 2.37 -4.94 25.70
N CYS A 101 1.11 -4.94 26.12
CA CYS A 101 0.11 -3.99 25.62
C CYS A 101 -0.43 -3.17 26.76
N LYS A 102 -0.28 -1.86 26.64
CA LYS A 102 -0.80 -0.90 27.62
C LYS A 102 -1.26 0.38 26.94
N PRO A 103 -2.19 1.14 27.54
CA PRO A 103 -2.62 2.43 27.01
C PRO A 103 -1.48 3.45 26.90
N GLU A 104 -0.49 3.39 27.80
CA GLU A 104 0.66 4.30 27.83
C GLU A 104 1.57 4.14 26.61
N CYS A 105 1.47 3.00 25.91
CA CYS A 105 2.23 2.75 24.70
C CYS A 105 1.60 3.37 23.45
N CYS A 106 0.47 4.06 23.58
CA CYS A 106 -0.10 4.84 22.49
C CYS A 106 0.68 6.15 22.31
N PRO A 107 1.06 6.54 21.08
CA PRO A 107 0.44 6.17 19.81
C PRO A 107 1.25 5.13 19.00
N ALA A 108 1.51 3.92 19.52
CA ALA A 108 2.08 2.85 18.69
C ALA A 108 1.22 2.56 17.45
N SER A 109 1.84 2.01 16.39
CA SER A 109 1.15 1.66 15.14
C SER A 109 0.32 0.37 15.25
N PHE A 110 0.54 -0.43 16.29
CA PHE A 110 -0.11 -1.71 16.52
C PHE A 110 -0.80 -1.71 17.87
N SER A 111 -1.91 -2.45 17.97
CA SER A 111 -2.71 -2.58 19.19
C SER A 111 -2.99 -4.05 19.49
N CYS A 112 -3.33 -4.32 20.75
CA CYS A 112 -3.87 -5.60 21.20
C CYS A 112 -4.96 -5.37 22.26
N GLY A 113 -5.55 -6.42 22.83
CA GLY A 113 -6.69 -6.29 23.76
C GLY A 113 -6.46 -5.37 24.97
N GLY A 114 -5.20 -5.17 25.40
CA GLY A 114 -4.84 -4.28 26.50
C GLY A 114 -4.49 -2.83 26.12
N GLY A 115 -4.59 -2.45 24.85
CA GLY A 115 -4.23 -1.11 24.36
C GLY A 115 -3.21 -1.15 23.22
N CYS A 116 -2.22 -0.28 23.25
CA CYS A 116 -1.18 -0.20 22.22
C CYS A 116 -0.01 -1.15 22.51
N VAL A 117 0.61 -1.70 21.47
CA VAL A 117 1.77 -2.58 21.60
C VAL A 117 3.02 -1.75 21.94
N CYS A 118 3.67 -2.10 23.05
CA CYS A 118 4.91 -1.47 23.50
C CYS A 118 6.09 -2.06 22.70
N THR A 119 6.35 -1.52 21.52
CA THR A 119 7.42 -2.00 20.62
C THR A 119 8.81 -1.66 21.14
N THR A 120 9.80 -2.52 20.87
CA THR A 120 11.21 -2.22 21.13
C THR A 120 11.83 -1.41 19.98
N ALA A 121 12.99 -0.78 20.22
CA ALA A 121 13.71 -0.04 19.19
C ALA A 121 14.02 -0.93 17.96
N LYS A 122 14.57 -2.13 18.20
CA LYS A 122 14.88 -3.09 17.13
C LYS A 122 13.67 -3.45 16.28
N GLN A 123 12.53 -3.69 16.91
CA GLN A 123 11.29 -4.01 16.20
C GLN A 123 10.83 -2.83 15.33
N ARG A 124 10.91 -1.60 15.86
CA ARG A 124 10.60 -0.39 15.08
C ARG A 124 11.52 -0.24 13.88
N ASP A 125 12.81 -0.46 14.05
CA ASP A 125 13.79 -0.38 12.97
C ASP A 125 13.54 -1.44 11.89
N PHE A 126 13.22 -2.68 12.31
CA PHE A 126 12.83 -3.75 11.40
C PHE A 126 11.58 -3.36 10.57
N ILE A 127 10.55 -2.81 11.21
CA ILE A 127 9.33 -2.36 10.53
C ILE A 127 9.61 -1.16 9.62
N ASN A 128 10.45 -0.21 10.06
CA ASN A 128 10.87 0.94 9.26
C ASN A 128 11.62 0.50 7.99
N SER A 129 12.45 -0.54 8.09
CA SER A 129 13.11 -1.19 6.96
C SER A 129 12.18 -2.04 6.10
N ARG A 130 10.88 -2.09 6.39
CA ARG A 130 9.90 -2.96 5.73
C ARG A 130 10.36 -4.43 5.69
N GLY A 131 10.87 -4.93 6.81
CA GLY A 131 11.42 -6.28 6.92
C GLY A 131 12.65 -6.50 6.06
N GLY A 132 13.46 -5.45 5.86
CA GLY A 132 14.64 -5.46 5.00
C GLY A 132 14.38 -5.13 3.53
N ASN A 133 13.15 -4.83 3.10
CA ASN A 133 12.84 -4.40 1.73
C ASN A 133 13.16 -2.91 1.47
N ARG A 134 13.33 -2.11 2.54
CA ARG A 134 13.78 -0.71 2.53
C ARG A 134 15.14 -0.61 3.22
N ASN A 135 16.12 -1.19 2.58
CA ASN A 135 17.53 -1.27 3.00
C ASN A 135 18.45 -0.42 2.12
N GLU A 136 17.99 0.08 0.97
CA GLU A 136 18.71 1.05 0.14
C GLU A 136 18.25 2.49 0.43
N PRO A 137 19.15 3.50 0.36
CA PRO A 137 18.74 4.88 0.35
C PRO A 137 17.99 5.11 -0.97
N THR A 138 16.66 5.16 -0.92
CA THR A 138 15.87 5.63 -2.07
C THR A 138 16.17 7.11 -2.24
N ASP A 139 17.10 7.38 -3.15
CA ASP A 139 17.47 8.60 -3.86
C ASP A 139 16.96 9.96 -3.35
N LEU A 140 17.93 10.88 -3.22
CA LEU A 140 17.83 12.32 -2.96
C LEU A 140 16.82 13.05 -3.87
#